data_AF-A0A519QCD9-F1
#
_entry.id   AF-A0A519QCD9-F1
#
_cell.length_a   1.000
_cell.length_b   1.000
_cell.length_c   1.000
_cell.angle_alpha   90.00
_cell.angle_beta   90.00
_cell.angle_gamma   90.00
#
_symmetry.space_group_name_H-M   'P 1'
#
loop_
_entity.id
_entity.type
_entity.pdbx_description
1 polymer ?
#
loop_
_entity_poly.entity_id
_entity_poly.type
_entity_poly.pdbx_seq_one_letter_code
_entity_poly.pdbx_strand_id
1 'polypeptide(L)'
;DKALVEMPAPGADVDWDDLQSIVDERTALYAATEEMHDAGRFEAETAEGDRLSARGIEVGHIFYFGTKYSVPMKAKVAGPDGQDAEVHMGSYGVGVSRLLGAIIEASHDAGGIIWPDAVAPFDVVVINLRPNDEAVSVACEEAVTRLEAAGLDVLYDDTDERPGGKFATADLIGVPWQLTIGPKGLADGVVELKRRATGDKDSLPLDAALTKLLG
;
A
#
# COMPACT_ATOMS: atom_id res chain seq x y z
N ASP A 1 19.29 5.60 14.19
CA ASP A 1 20.10 4.43 13.85
C ASP A 1 19.49 3.74 12.64
N LYS A 2 20.29 3.44 11.61
CA LYS A 2 19.86 2.73 10.39
C LYS A 2 19.25 1.37 10.71
N ALA A 3 19.76 0.68 11.74
CA ALA A 3 19.26 -0.63 12.16
C ALA A 3 17.77 -0.59 12.52
N LEU A 4 17.24 0.53 12.99
CA LEU A 4 15.81 0.66 13.32
C LEU A 4 14.92 0.62 12.07
N VAL A 5 15.39 1.18 10.95
CA VAL A 5 14.66 1.19 9.67
C VAL A 5 14.72 -0.19 9.01
N GLU A 6 15.81 -0.92 9.21
CA GLU A 6 16.02 -2.28 8.70
C GLU A 6 15.36 -3.34 9.58
N MET A 7 14.99 -3.00 10.82
CA MET A 7 14.33 -3.89 11.75
C MET A 7 12.92 -4.25 11.24
N PRO A 8 12.62 -5.54 11.00
CA PRO A 8 11.31 -5.94 10.52
C PRO A 8 10.23 -5.64 11.57
N ALA A 9 8.98 -5.46 11.13
CA ALA A 9 7.86 -5.44 12.05
C ALA A 9 7.76 -6.78 12.82
N PRO A 10 7.25 -6.79 14.06
CA PRO A 10 7.02 -8.03 14.78
C PRO A 10 6.12 -8.97 13.97
N GLY A 11 6.42 -10.28 13.99
CA GLY A 11 5.69 -11.30 13.23
C GLY A 11 4.28 -11.57 13.74
N ALA A 12 3.57 -12.48 13.08
CA ALA A 12 2.23 -12.92 13.51
C ALA A 12 2.25 -13.83 14.75
N ASP A 13 3.42 -14.34 15.11
CA ASP A 13 3.70 -15.27 16.22
C ASP A 13 4.09 -14.56 17.52
N VAL A 14 3.95 -13.24 17.58
CA VAL A 14 4.22 -12.43 18.78
C VAL A 14 3.34 -12.89 19.94
N ASP A 15 3.99 -13.15 21.07
CA ASP A 15 3.31 -13.30 22.36
C ASP A 15 2.91 -11.92 22.87
N TRP A 16 1.61 -11.64 22.88
CA TRP A 16 1.06 -10.36 23.33
C TRP A 16 1.02 -10.22 24.85
N ASP A 17 1.28 -11.30 25.60
CA ASP A 17 1.34 -11.28 27.06
C ASP A 17 2.73 -10.86 27.59
N ASP A 18 3.80 -11.03 26.79
CA ASP A 18 5.16 -10.57 27.11
C ASP A 18 5.82 -9.83 25.94
N LEU A 19 5.72 -8.49 26.00
CA LEU A 19 6.26 -7.60 24.98
C LEU A 19 7.59 -6.93 25.38
N GLN A 20 8.11 -7.19 26.59
CA GLN A 20 9.20 -6.36 27.14
C GLN A 20 10.47 -6.47 26.30
N SER A 21 10.81 -7.67 25.83
CA SER A 21 11.96 -7.90 24.97
C SER A 21 11.89 -7.11 23.65
N ILE A 22 10.71 -7.05 23.03
CA ILE A 22 10.46 -6.30 21.79
C ILE A 22 10.58 -4.79 22.04
N VAL A 23 10.04 -4.32 23.17
CA VAL A 23 10.14 -2.90 23.56
C VAL A 23 11.59 -2.52 23.81
N ASP A 24 12.33 -3.33 24.56
CA ASP A 24 13.73 -3.09 24.88
C ASP A 24 14.59 -3.03 23.61
N GLU A 25 14.41 -3.99 22.69
CA GLU A 25 15.12 -4.02 21.42
C GLU A 25 14.88 -2.74 20.58
N ARG A 26 13.62 -2.31 20.47
CA ARG A 26 13.24 -1.14 19.66
C ARG A 26 13.65 0.19 20.29
N THR A 27 13.63 0.28 21.61
CA THR A 27 13.96 1.52 22.34
C THR A 27 15.44 1.65 22.67
N ALA A 28 16.23 0.59 22.49
CA ALA A 28 17.68 0.62 22.62
C ALA A 28 18.37 1.44 21.51
N LEU A 29 17.73 1.58 20.33
CA LEU A 29 18.29 2.29 19.19
C LEU A 29 17.89 3.78 19.21
N TYR A 30 18.83 4.66 18.88
CA TYR A 30 18.55 6.09 18.81
C TYR A 30 17.60 6.42 17.65
N ALA A 31 16.47 7.05 17.96
CA ALA A 31 15.55 7.63 17.01
C ALA A 31 14.95 8.92 17.57
N ALA A 32 15.00 10.00 16.78
CA ALA A 32 14.45 11.28 17.18
C ALA A 32 13.94 12.04 15.95
N THR A 33 12.85 12.79 16.13
CA THR A 33 12.44 13.85 15.21
C THR A 33 13.40 15.03 15.32
N GLU A 34 13.38 15.94 14.34
CA GLU A 34 14.24 17.13 14.33
C GLU A 34 14.11 17.95 15.63
N GLU A 35 12.90 18.11 16.17
CA GLU A 35 12.64 18.85 17.40
C GLU A 35 13.22 18.19 18.66
N MET A 36 13.38 16.88 18.65
CA MET A 36 13.86 16.08 19.79
C MET A 36 15.30 15.60 19.61
N HIS A 37 15.97 16.02 18.52
CA HIS A 37 17.29 15.54 18.17
C HIS A 37 18.37 16.09 19.11
N ASP A 38 19.10 15.19 19.76
CA ASP A 38 20.32 15.47 20.52
C ASP A 38 21.54 14.92 19.76
N ALA A 39 22.36 15.82 19.23
CA ALA A 39 23.52 15.45 18.43
C ALA A 39 24.58 14.68 19.23
N GLY A 40 24.82 15.06 20.49
CA GLY A 40 25.83 14.40 21.33
C GLY A 40 25.43 12.98 21.67
N ARG A 41 24.15 12.78 22.01
CA ARG A 41 23.57 11.46 22.25
C ARG A 41 23.58 10.61 20.98
N PHE A 42 23.17 11.17 19.85
CA PHE A 42 23.20 10.49 18.56
C PHE A 42 24.60 9.99 18.20
N GLU A 43 25.61 10.83 18.37
CA GLU A 43 27.00 10.47 18.05
C GLU A 43 27.57 9.43 19.02
N ALA A 44 27.19 9.48 20.31
CA ALA A 44 27.65 8.56 21.33
C ALA A 44 26.97 7.17 21.25
N GLU A 45 25.69 7.13 20.90
CA GLU A 45 24.88 5.91 20.89
C GLU A 45 24.82 5.23 19.51
N THR A 46 25.15 5.93 18.41
CA THR A 46 25.07 5.38 17.04
C THR A 46 26.43 5.41 16.35
N ALA A 47 26.90 4.25 15.88
CA ALA A 47 28.14 4.12 15.13
C ALA A 47 28.09 4.94 13.82
N GLU A 48 29.22 5.51 13.40
CA GLU A 48 29.27 6.45 12.26
C GLU A 48 28.64 5.88 10.97
N GLY A 49 28.86 4.59 10.68
CA GLY A 49 28.29 3.91 9.51
C GLY A 49 26.77 3.69 9.57
N ASP A 50 26.19 3.75 10.76
CA ASP A 50 24.76 3.50 11.03
C ASP A 50 23.96 4.79 11.30
N ARG A 51 24.63 5.95 11.22
CA ARG A 51 23.99 7.26 11.36
C ARG A 51 23.17 7.57 10.11
N LEU A 52 21.85 7.54 10.26
CA LEU A 52 20.89 7.85 9.21
C LEU A 52 20.08 9.10 9.55
N SER A 53 19.98 10.02 8.58
CA SER A 53 19.03 11.13 8.60
C SER A 53 18.19 11.08 7.32
N ALA A 54 16.88 11.19 7.46
CA ALA A 54 15.93 11.09 6.36
C ALA A 54 14.74 12.01 6.60
N ARG A 55 13.99 12.30 5.54
CA ARG A 55 12.68 12.94 5.62
C ARG A 55 11.60 11.87 5.63
N GLY A 56 10.61 12.02 6.50
CA GLY A 56 9.49 11.09 6.62
C GLY A 56 8.17 11.83 6.66
N ILE A 57 7.11 11.14 6.23
CA ILE A 57 5.73 11.60 6.39
C ILE A 57 5.14 10.83 7.57
N GLU A 58 4.73 11.54 8.62
CA GLU A 58 4.07 10.91 9.77
C GLU A 58 2.66 10.45 9.35
N VAL A 59 2.50 9.15 9.09
CA VAL A 59 1.21 8.54 8.73
C VAL A 59 0.43 8.02 9.94
N GLY A 60 1.07 7.93 11.10
CA GLY A 60 0.43 7.53 12.34
C GLY A 60 1.28 7.84 13.56
N HIS A 61 0.63 7.82 14.73
CA HIS A 61 1.24 8.14 16.01
C HIS A 61 0.56 7.33 17.12
N ILE A 62 1.36 6.85 18.07
CA ILE A 62 0.89 6.16 19.26
C ILE A 62 1.24 6.98 20.50
N PHE A 63 0.31 7.06 21.45
CA PHE A 63 0.52 7.74 22.72
C PHE A 63 0.15 6.84 23.87
N TYR A 64 0.98 6.84 24.90
CA TYR A 64 0.61 6.34 26.22
C TYR A 64 0.35 7.54 27.14
N PHE A 65 -0.90 7.71 27.54
CA PHE A 65 -1.33 8.83 28.38
C PHE A 65 -1.33 8.49 29.87
N GLY A 66 -1.15 7.22 30.22
CA GLY A 66 -1.34 6.74 31.59
C GLY A 66 -2.71 7.17 32.10
N THR A 67 -2.74 7.91 33.20
CA THR A 67 -3.99 8.34 33.84
C THR A 67 -4.36 9.80 33.58
N LYS A 68 -3.72 10.45 32.60
CA LYS A 68 -3.92 11.88 32.26
C LYS A 68 -5.39 12.26 32.07
N TYR A 69 -6.19 11.38 31.48
CA TYR A 69 -7.61 11.61 31.21
C TYR A 69 -8.53 10.93 32.23
N SER A 70 -8.19 9.72 32.70
CA SER A 70 -9.05 8.96 33.61
C SER A 70 -9.24 9.66 34.96
N VAL A 71 -8.18 10.20 35.56
CA VAL A 71 -8.25 10.92 36.83
C VAL A 71 -9.21 12.12 36.79
N PRO A 72 -9.05 13.12 35.88
CA PRO A 72 -9.97 14.26 35.86
C PRO A 72 -11.40 13.89 35.43
N MET A 73 -11.58 12.82 34.65
CA MET A 73 -12.90 12.36 34.20
C MET A 73 -13.55 11.34 35.15
N LYS A 74 -12.85 10.91 36.20
CA LYS A 74 -13.27 9.88 37.17
C LYS A 74 -13.58 8.53 36.50
N ALA A 75 -12.78 8.15 35.50
CA ALA A 75 -12.93 6.86 34.81
C ALA A 75 -12.19 5.76 35.57
N LYS A 76 -12.94 4.99 36.37
CA LYS A 76 -12.43 3.95 37.26
C LYS A 76 -13.01 2.58 36.94
N VAL A 77 -12.27 1.53 37.27
CA VAL A 77 -12.69 0.13 37.20
C VAL A 77 -12.30 -0.59 38.49
N ALA A 78 -13.09 -1.57 38.93
CA ALA A 78 -12.74 -2.40 40.08
C ALA A 78 -11.67 -3.42 39.68
N GLY A 79 -10.56 -3.44 40.40
CA GLY A 79 -9.47 -4.40 40.23
C GLY A 79 -9.79 -5.77 40.83
N PRO A 80 -8.90 -6.77 40.63
CA PRO A 80 -9.06 -8.12 41.20
C PRO A 80 -9.12 -8.16 42.73
N ASP A 81 -8.57 -7.15 43.39
CA ASP A 81 -8.61 -6.94 44.84
C ASP A 81 -9.88 -6.22 45.32
N GLY A 82 -10.78 -5.86 44.40
CA GLY A 82 -12.00 -5.11 44.67
C GLY A 82 -11.79 -3.60 44.87
N GLN A 83 -10.57 -3.09 44.67
CA GLN A 83 -10.27 -1.67 44.79
C GLN A 83 -10.46 -0.96 43.45
N ASP A 84 -10.88 0.30 43.51
CA ASP A 84 -10.97 1.14 42.31
C ASP A 84 -9.56 1.48 41.79
N ALA A 85 -9.31 1.17 40.53
CA ALA A 85 -8.12 1.60 39.79
C ALA A 85 -8.53 2.61 38.70
N GLU A 86 -7.69 3.64 38.51
CA GLU A 86 -7.84 4.56 37.39
C GLU A 86 -7.50 3.85 36.08
N VAL A 87 -8.30 4.08 35.04
CA VAL A 87 -8.04 3.45 33.73
C VAL A 87 -6.75 4.03 33.14
N HIS A 88 -5.80 3.17 32.79
CA HIS A 88 -4.64 3.57 31.98
C HIS A 88 -5.05 3.66 30.52
N MET A 89 -4.72 4.77 29.88
CA MET A 89 -5.17 5.07 28.52
C MET A 89 -4.00 5.23 27.56
N GLY A 90 -4.20 4.80 26.33
CA GLY A 90 -3.38 5.13 25.19
C GLY A 90 -4.27 5.52 24.01
N SER A 91 -3.67 6.10 22.98
CA SER A 91 -4.35 6.33 21.70
C SER A 91 -3.45 5.93 20.55
N TYR A 92 -4.06 5.37 19.51
CA TYR A 92 -3.38 4.92 18.31
C TYR A 92 -4.08 5.59 17.13
N GLY A 93 -3.38 6.50 16.47
CA GLY A 93 -3.91 7.29 15.37
C GLY A 93 -3.21 6.94 14.06
N VAL A 94 -3.98 6.73 13.00
CA VAL A 94 -3.49 6.64 11.63
C VAL A 94 -4.21 7.69 10.81
N GLY A 95 -3.47 8.55 10.12
CA GLY A 95 -4.01 9.54 9.22
C GLY A 95 -4.40 8.91 7.90
N VAL A 96 -5.55 8.22 7.82
CA VAL A 96 -5.99 7.46 6.63
C VAL A 96 -5.91 8.28 5.33
N SER A 97 -6.44 9.51 5.34
CA SER A 97 -6.36 10.38 4.14
C SER A 97 -4.94 10.84 3.82
N ARG A 98 -4.07 10.99 4.84
CA ARG A 98 -2.65 11.33 4.65
C ARG A 98 -1.87 10.14 4.11
N LEU A 99 -2.20 8.93 4.55
CA LEU A 99 -1.57 7.69 4.10
C LEU A 99 -1.70 7.52 2.59
N LEU A 100 -2.85 7.88 2.01
CA LEU A 100 -3.03 7.87 0.55
C LEU A 100 -1.98 8.72 -0.17
N GLY A 101 -1.80 9.97 0.26
CA GLY A 101 -0.78 10.86 -0.31
C GLY A 101 0.64 10.37 -0.06
N ALA A 102 0.91 9.77 1.11
CA ALA A 102 2.21 9.18 1.43
C ALA A 102 2.55 7.97 0.55
N ILE A 103 1.56 7.13 0.23
CA ILE A 103 1.73 6.01 -0.71
C ILE A 103 2.11 6.53 -2.10
N ILE A 104 1.39 7.54 -2.61
CA ILE A 104 1.68 8.13 -3.92
C ILE A 104 3.08 8.76 -3.92
N GLU A 105 3.44 9.54 -2.89
CA GLU A 105 4.77 10.15 -2.78
C GLU A 105 5.89 9.10 -2.79
N ALA A 106 5.69 7.97 -2.11
CA ALA A 106 6.66 6.88 -2.06
C ALA A 106 6.65 5.97 -3.30
N SER A 107 5.55 5.94 -4.07
CA SER A 107 5.30 4.95 -5.10
C SER A 107 4.65 5.60 -6.34
N HIS A 108 5.46 6.32 -7.10
CA HIS A 108 5.09 6.91 -8.39
C HIS A 108 6.29 6.97 -9.33
N ASP A 109 6.04 7.23 -10.60
CA ASP A 109 7.03 7.58 -11.60
C ASP A 109 6.56 8.78 -12.44
N ALA A 110 7.28 9.09 -13.53
CA ALA A 110 6.92 10.18 -14.43
C ALA A 110 5.58 9.97 -15.18
N GLY A 111 5.09 8.74 -15.27
CA GLY A 111 3.82 8.39 -15.92
C GLY A 111 2.61 8.44 -14.99
N GLY A 112 2.82 8.34 -13.66
CA GLY A 112 1.75 8.43 -12.68
C GLY A 112 1.97 7.58 -11.45
N ILE A 113 0.86 7.20 -10.81
CA ILE A 113 0.86 6.44 -9.56
C ILE A 113 1.29 4.99 -9.83
N ILE A 114 1.99 4.37 -8.87
CA ILE A 114 2.25 2.94 -8.82
C ILE A 114 1.65 2.42 -7.52
N TRP A 115 0.44 1.87 -7.57
CA TRP A 115 -0.20 1.35 -6.36
C TRP A 115 0.46 0.04 -5.90
N PRO A 116 0.68 -0.14 -4.59
CA PRO A 116 0.75 -1.48 -4.00
C PRO A 116 -0.60 -2.19 -4.23
N ASP A 117 -0.55 -3.47 -4.60
CA ASP A 117 -1.74 -4.23 -5.02
C ASP A 117 -2.87 -4.21 -3.97
N ALA A 118 -2.51 -4.29 -2.68
CA ALA A 118 -3.47 -4.32 -1.57
C ALA A 118 -4.30 -3.03 -1.39
N VAL A 119 -3.93 -1.92 -2.04
CA VAL A 119 -4.58 -0.61 -1.90
C VAL A 119 -4.90 0.05 -3.24
N ALA A 120 -4.72 -0.68 -4.34
CA ALA A 120 -5.08 -0.18 -5.67
C ALA A 120 -6.61 -0.01 -5.76
N PRO A 121 -7.10 0.99 -6.53
CA PRO A 121 -8.54 1.20 -6.70
C PRO A 121 -9.22 0.13 -7.55
N PHE A 122 -8.43 -0.58 -8.37
CA PHE A 122 -8.81 -1.70 -9.22
C PHE A 122 -7.61 -2.63 -9.32
N ASP A 123 -7.82 -3.91 -9.56
CA ASP A 123 -6.75 -4.88 -9.76
C ASP A 123 -6.18 -4.80 -11.18
N VAL A 124 -7.08 -4.60 -12.16
CA VAL A 124 -6.77 -4.63 -13.59
C VAL A 124 -7.62 -3.61 -14.36
N VAL A 125 -6.98 -2.94 -15.32
CA VAL A 125 -7.67 -2.13 -16.32
C VAL A 125 -7.71 -2.86 -17.65
N VAL A 126 -8.91 -3.08 -18.20
CA VAL A 126 -9.11 -3.64 -19.53
C VAL A 126 -9.24 -2.48 -20.52
N ILE A 127 -8.27 -2.35 -21.42
CA ILE A 127 -8.18 -1.26 -22.39
C ILE A 127 -8.68 -1.74 -23.75
N ASN A 128 -9.85 -1.24 -24.16
CA ASN A 128 -10.39 -1.48 -25.49
C ASN A 128 -9.79 -0.50 -26.50
N LEU A 129 -8.96 -1.00 -27.42
CA LEU A 129 -8.32 -0.15 -28.43
C LEU A 129 -9.23 0.24 -29.61
N ARG A 130 -10.40 -0.40 -29.73
CA ARG A 130 -11.35 -0.16 -30.82
C ARG A 130 -12.79 -0.47 -30.37
N PRO A 131 -13.43 0.40 -29.56
CA PRO A 131 -14.75 0.12 -29.00
C PRO A 131 -15.88 -0.03 -30.04
N ASN A 132 -15.68 0.55 -31.23
CA ASN A 132 -16.59 0.40 -32.37
C ASN A 132 -16.39 -0.90 -33.18
N ASP A 133 -15.46 -1.78 -32.78
CA ASP A 133 -15.26 -3.10 -33.37
C ASP A 133 -15.89 -4.17 -32.48
N GLU A 134 -16.90 -4.86 -33.01
CA GLU A 134 -17.71 -5.83 -32.26
C GLU A 134 -16.85 -6.99 -31.71
N ALA A 135 -15.87 -7.48 -32.47
CA ALA A 135 -15.02 -8.58 -32.01
C ALA A 135 -14.11 -8.14 -30.85
N VAL A 136 -13.61 -6.90 -30.90
CA VAL A 136 -12.80 -6.33 -29.81
C VAL A 136 -13.64 -6.12 -28.56
N SER A 137 -14.82 -5.52 -28.70
CA SER A 137 -15.71 -5.24 -27.58
C SER A 137 -16.22 -6.52 -26.90
N VAL A 138 -16.59 -7.56 -27.67
CA VAL A 138 -16.95 -8.87 -27.11
C VAL A 138 -15.81 -9.50 -26.32
N ALA A 139 -14.57 -9.44 -26.84
CA ALA A 139 -13.41 -9.99 -26.13
C ALA A 139 -13.09 -9.21 -24.83
N CYS A 140 -13.27 -7.88 -24.84
CA CYS A 140 -13.15 -7.05 -23.64
C CYS A 140 -14.22 -7.39 -22.60
N GLU A 141 -15.49 -7.48 -23.01
CA GLU A 141 -16.60 -7.81 -22.11
C GLU A 141 -16.46 -9.23 -21.52
N GLU A 142 -15.95 -10.18 -22.31
CA GLU A 142 -15.61 -11.52 -21.83
C GLU A 142 -14.53 -11.46 -20.75
N ALA A 143 -13.45 -10.69 -20.98
CA ALA A 143 -12.38 -10.52 -20.03
C ALA A 143 -12.88 -9.91 -18.71
N VAL A 144 -13.64 -8.79 -18.80
CA VAL A 144 -14.24 -8.11 -17.64
C VAL A 144 -15.11 -9.10 -16.85
N THR A 145 -16.06 -9.75 -17.52
CA THR A 145 -16.99 -10.69 -16.87
C THR A 145 -16.26 -11.81 -16.13
N ARG A 146 -15.21 -12.38 -16.75
CA ARG A 146 -14.47 -13.51 -16.16
C ARG A 146 -13.60 -13.08 -14.98
N LEU A 147 -12.99 -11.90 -15.04
CA LEU A 147 -12.16 -11.36 -13.97
C LEU A 147 -13.02 -10.95 -12.76
N GLU A 148 -14.13 -10.26 -13.00
CA GLU A 148 -15.10 -9.91 -11.95
C GLU A 148 -15.73 -11.15 -11.32
N ALA A 149 -16.07 -12.17 -12.11
CA ALA A 149 -16.57 -13.45 -11.59
C ALA A 149 -15.54 -14.20 -10.72
N ALA A 150 -14.26 -13.90 -10.90
CA ALA A 150 -13.17 -14.41 -10.06
C ALA A 150 -12.85 -13.51 -8.85
N GLY A 151 -13.58 -12.41 -8.67
CA GLY A 151 -13.48 -11.52 -7.51
C GLY A 151 -12.49 -10.36 -7.66
N LEU A 152 -11.99 -10.10 -8.87
CA LEU A 152 -11.15 -8.93 -9.14
C LEU A 152 -11.99 -7.69 -9.44
N ASP A 153 -11.53 -6.54 -8.97
CA ASP A 153 -12.09 -5.24 -9.32
C ASP A 153 -11.52 -4.76 -10.66
N VAL A 154 -12.37 -4.62 -11.68
CA VAL A 154 -11.95 -4.32 -13.05
C VAL A 154 -12.34 -2.90 -13.46
N LEU A 155 -11.38 -2.13 -13.95
CA LEU A 155 -11.65 -0.87 -14.66
C LEU A 155 -11.76 -1.16 -16.16
N TYR A 156 -12.93 -0.93 -16.76
CA TYR A 156 -13.10 -1.07 -18.20
C TYR A 156 -12.98 0.29 -18.90
N ASP A 157 -11.98 0.46 -19.78
CA ASP A 157 -11.81 1.65 -20.61
C ASP A 157 -12.34 1.41 -22.04
N ASP A 158 -13.64 1.64 -22.21
CA ASP A 158 -14.41 1.54 -23.45
C ASP A 158 -14.56 2.89 -24.19
N THR A 159 -13.89 3.94 -23.71
CA THR A 159 -13.99 5.29 -24.27
C THR A 159 -13.57 5.36 -25.74
N ASP A 160 -14.17 6.22 -26.56
CA ASP A 160 -13.75 6.45 -27.96
C ASP A 160 -12.54 7.41 -28.06
N GLU A 161 -11.53 7.15 -27.24
CA GLU A 161 -10.27 7.90 -27.20
C GLU A 161 -9.16 7.20 -27.99
N ARG A 162 -8.15 7.97 -28.41
CA ARG A 162 -7.01 7.40 -29.13
C ARG A 162 -6.20 6.48 -28.20
N PRO A 163 -5.61 5.38 -28.70
CA PRO A 163 -4.80 4.46 -27.91
C PRO A 163 -3.74 5.13 -27.02
N GLY A 164 -3.01 6.11 -27.55
CA GLY A 164 -2.02 6.86 -26.77
C GLY A 164 -2.61 7.62 -25.57
N GLY A 165 -3.82 8.15 -25.71
CA GLY A 165 -4.53 8.81 -24.61
C GLY A 165 -4.99 7.81 -23.55
N LYS A 166 -5.54 6.67 -23.98
CA LYS A 166 -5.92 5.56 -23.09
C LYS A 166 -4.74 5.05 -22.26
N PHE A 167 -3.59 4.80 -22.90
CA PHE A 167 -2.38 4.37 -22.20
C PHE A 167 -1.87 5.41 -21.21
N ALA A 168 -1.86 6.69 -21.57
CA ALA A 168 -1.46 7.75 -20.65
C ALA A 168 -2.40 7.84 -19.43
N THR A 169 -3.71 7.71 -19.65
CA THR A 169 -4.70 7.67 -18.56
C THR A 169 -4.52 6.45 -17.67
N ALA A 170 -4.33 5.26 -18.25
CA ALA A 170 -4.10 4.03 -17.49
C ALA A 170 -2.81 4.09 -16.65
N ASP A 171 -1.73 4.64 -17.22
CA ASP A 171 -0.46 4.85 -16.51
C ASP A 171 -0.60 5.91 -15.39
N LEU A 172 -1.41 6.95 -15.61
CA LEU A 172 -1.70 8.00 -14.63
C LEU A 172 -2.50 7.48 -13.44
N ILE A 173 -3.58 6.72 -13.68
CA ILE A 173 -4.42 6.11 -12.65
C ILE A 173 -3.62 5.08 -11.83
N GLY A 174 -2.71 4.36 -12.49
CA GLY A 174 -1.74 3.49 -11.82
C GLY A 174 -2.26 2.10 -11.47
N VAL A 175 -3.33 1.62 -12.15
CA VAL A 175 -3.89 0.28 -11.92
C VAL A 175 -2.79 -0.79 -12.11
N PRO A 176 -2.61 -1.76 -11.19
CA PRO A 176 -1.44 -2.64 -11.18
C PRO A 176 -1.25 -3.44 -12.47
N TRP A 177 -2.35 -3.92 -13.06
CA TRP A 177 -2.34 -4.65 -14.33
C TRP A 177 -3.09 -3.90 -15.42
N GLN A 178 -2.55 -3.91 -16.64
CA GLN A 178 -3.22 -3.38 -17.83
C GLN A 178 -3.36 -4.49 -18.86
N LEU A 179 -4.60 -4.87 -19.17
CA LEU A 179 -4.94 -5.84 -20.21
C LEU A 179 -5.41 -5.08 -21.45
N THR A 180 -4.58 -5.05 -22.48
CA THR A 180 -4.87 -4.32 -23.72
C THR A 180 -5.36 -5.28 -24.80
N ILE A 181 -6.53 -4.97 -25.36
CA ILE A 181 -7.18 -5.77 -26.40
C ILE A 181 -7.46 -4.88 -27.61
N GLY A 182 -7.00 -5.32 -28.78
CA GLY A 182 -7.16 -4.59 -30.02
C GLY A 182 -7.22 -5.50 -31.24
N PRO A 183 -7.62 -4.96 -32.40
CA PRO A 183 -7.97 -5.75 -33.57
C PRO A 183 -6.79 -6.56 -34.11
N LYS A 184 -5.57 -6.00 -34.08
CA LYS A 184 -4.37 -6.70 -34.53
C LYS A 184 -4.03 -7.89 -33.63
N GLY A 185 -4.04 -7.68 -32.31
CA GLY A 185 -3.75 -8.75 -31.34
C GLY A 185 -4.77 -9.88 -31.46
N LEU A 186 -6.06 -9.55 -31.53
CA LEU A 186 -7.10 -10.56 -31.69
C LEU A 186 -6.98 -11.34 -33.00
N ALA A 187 -6.62 -10.69 -34.10
CA ALA A 187 -6.34 -11.38 -35.36
C ALA A 187 -5.17 -12.37 -35.25
N ASP A 188 -4.18 -12.05 -34.42
CA ASP A 188 -3.02 -12.88 -34.11
C ASP A 188 -3.28 -13.89 -32.95
N GLY A 189 -4.50 -13.88 -32.37
CA GLY A 189 -4.90 -14.75 -31.26
C GLY A 189 -4.29 -14.38 -29.90
N VAL A 190 -3.86 -13.14 -29.72
CA VAL A 190 -3.16 -12.66 -28.50
C VAL A 190 -3.72 -11.34 -27.97
N VAL A 191 -3.50 -11.10 -26.68
CA VAL A 191 -3.72 -9.84 -25.96
C VAL A 191 -2.42 -9.42 -25.29
N GLU A 192 -2.27 -8.13 -24.99
CA GLU A 192 -1.08 -7.62 -24.28
C GLU A 192 -1.42 -7.43 -22.80
N LEU A 193 -0.66 -8.06 -21.91
CA LEU A 193 -0.75 -7.87 -20.46
C LEU A 193 0.50 -7.14 -19.97
N LYS A 194 0.32 -6.00 -19.29
CA LYS A 194 1.40 -5.18 -18.74
C LYS A 194 1.30 -5.08 -17.22
N ARG A 195 2.44 -5.21 -16.52
CA ARG A 195 2.56 -4.84 -15.10
C ARG A 195 2.94 -3.37 -14.98
N ARG A 196 2.11 -2.56 -14.32
CA ARG A 196 2.34 -1.10 -14.19
C ARG A 196 3.64 -0.75 -13.47
N ALA A 197 3.98 -1.50 -12.42
CA ALA A 197 5.14 -1.22 -11.57
C ALA A 197 6.50 -1.45 -12.27
N THR A 198 6.60 -2.48 -13.13
CA THR A 198 7.86 -2.85 -13.81
C THR A 198 7.90 -2.42 -15.27
N GLY A 199 6.73 -2.22 -15.89
CA GLY A 199 6.61 -2.00 -17.32
C GLY A 199 6.74 -3.27 -18.16
N ASP A 200 6.89 -4.45 -17.53
CA ASP A 200 6.98 -5.73 -18.23
C ASP A 200 5.68 -6.01 -19.00
N LYS A 201 5.84 -6.58 -20.19
CA LYS A 201 4.75 -6.86 -21.12
C LYS A 201 4.84 -8.28 -21.65
N ASP A 202 3.71 -8.96 -21.65
CA ASP A 202 3.55 -10.26 -22.27
C ASP A 202 2.48 -10.21 -23.35
N SER A 203 2.73 -10.85 -24.49
CA SER A 203 1.71 -11.11 -25.51
C SER A 203 1.29 -12.57 -25.41
N LEU A 204 0.06 -12.81 -24.96
CA LEU A 204 -0.44 -14.15 -24.61
C LEU A 204 -1.87 -14.34 -25.15
N PRO A 205 -2.33 -15.58 -25.37
CA PRO A 205 -3.77 -15.83 -25.57
C PRO A 205 -4.59 -15.29 -24.38
N LEU A 206 -5.83 -14.87 -24.63
CA LEU A 206 -6.70 -14.29 -23.61
C LEU A 206 -6.79 -15.18 -22.36
N ASP A 207 -7.09 -16.47 -22.52
CA ASP A 207 -7.16 -17.41 -21.40
C ASP A 207 -5.90 -17.46 -20.54
N ALA A 208 -4.72 -17.38 -21.16
CA ALA A 208 -3.45 -17.41 -20.45
C ALA A 208 -3.19 -16.09 -19.69
N ALA A 209 -3.57 -14.95 -20.27
CA ALA A 209 -3.50 -13.65 -19.61
C ALA A 209 -4.43 -13.61 -18.39
N LEU A 210 -5.68 -14.09 -18.53
CA LEU A 210 -6.64 -14.18 -17.43
C LEU A 210 -6.13 -15.12 -16.33
N THR A 211 -5.61 -16.29 -16.68
CA THR A 211 -5.03 -17.24 -15.70
C THR A 211 -3.90 -16.58 -14.90
N LYS A 212 -3.00 -15.85 -15.57
CA LYS A 212 -1.88 -15.16 -14.93
C LYS A 212 -2.33 -14.08 -13.94
N LEU A 213 -3.48 -13.44 -14.18
CA LEU A 213 -4.05 -12.43 -13.26
C LEU A 213 -4.64 -13.04 -11.99
N LEU A 214 -5.02 -14.31 -12.02
CA LEU A 214 -5.69 -15.00 -10.91
C LEU A 214 -4.72 -15.73 -9.96
N GLY A 215 -3.45 -15.85 -10.32
CA GLY A 215 -2.42 -16.56 -9.54
C GLY A 215 -2.22 -18.00 -9.96
#